data_AF-A0A5C6UPK9-F1
#
_entry.id   AF-A0A5C6UPK9-F1
#
_cell.length_a   1.000
_cell.length_b   1.000
_cell.length_c   1.000
_cell.angle_alpha   90.00
_cell.angle_beta   90.00
_cell.angle_gamma   90.00
#
_symmetry.space_group_name_H-M   'P 1'
#
loop_
_entity.id
_entity.type
_entity.pdbx_description
1 polymer ?
#
loop_
_entity_poly.entity_id
_entity_poly.type
_entity_poly.pdbx_seq_one_letter_code
_entity_poly.pdbx_strand_id
1 'polypeptide(L)'
;MLSTRSLAISLLAIPLIVACSEANEEPEHITFENEGTVCLHLADDPQDYSERQIPSLSVTLPVCLSSSCSKAPQASCQASVEGTTITLTSSASYLDTSTAGGACTDDCGQLQATCAIPALEPGEYTINHGDESFTLQVDAAQTPTVCHGEQRF
;
A
#
# COMPACT_ATOMS: atom_id res chain seq x y z
N MET A 1 -42.75 69.61 29.58
CA MET A 1 -41.30 69.63 29.89
C MET A 1 -40.81 68.19 29.90
N LEU A 2 -39.63 67.99 29.32
CA LEU A 2 -38.90 66.74 29.02
C LEU A 2 -39.02 65.63 30.09
N SER A 3 -38.94 64.35 29.69
CA SER A 3 -37.76 63.51 29.98
C SER A 3 -37.96 62.03 29.57
N THR A 4 -37.24 61.64 28.51
CA THR A 4 -36.46 60.38 28.29
C THR A 4 -37.01 59.03 28.80
N ARG A 5 -37.48 58.12 27.92
CA ARG A 5 -36.74 57.02 27.24
C ARG A 5 -35.81 56.20 28.13
N SER A 6 -36.13 54.90 28.30
CA SER A 6 -35.14 53.82 28.46
C SER A 6 -35.66 52.53 27.84
N LEU A 7 -35.21 52.27 26.61
CA LEU A 7 -35.25 50.96 25.96
C LEU A 7 -34.18 50.08 26.59
N ALA A 8 -34.57 49.08 27.37
CA ALA A 8 -33.65 48.04 27.83
C ALA A 8 -33.53 46.99 26.72
N ILE A 9 -32.60 47.21 25.79
CA ILE A 9 -32.14 46.20 24.84
C ILE A 9 -31.17 45.30 25.61
N SER A 10 -31.65 44.16 26.11
CA SER A 10 -30.78 43.10 26.63
C SER A 10 -29.99 42.50 25.47
N LEU A 11 -28.76 42.96 25.28
CA LEU A 11 -27.79 42.32 24.39
C LEU A 11 -27.47 40.92 24.89
N LEU A 12 -27.83 39.94 24.07
CA LEU A 12 -27.36 38.56 24.10
C LEU A 12 -25.83 38.55 24.01
N ALA A 13 -25.15 38.09 25.06
CA ALA A 13 -23.73 37.73 25.00
C ALA A 13 -23.63 36.20 25.02
N ILE A 14 -23.65 35.58 23.83
CA ILE A 14 -23.30 34.17 23.67
C ILE A 14 -21.77 34.11 23.56
N PRO A 15 -21.05 33.55 24.54
CA PRO A 15 -19.62 33.31 24.37
C PRO A 15 -19.46 32.23 23.31
N LEU A 16 -19.00 32.62 22.12
CA LEU A 16 -18.43 31.72 21.13
C LEU A 16 -17.15 31.16 21.74
N ILE A 17 -17.26 30.06 22.48
CA ILE A 17 -16.11 29.22 22.81
C ILE A 17 -15.70 28.58 21.48
N VAL A 18 -14.80 29.26 20.76
CA VAL A 18 -14.05 28.67 19.67
C VAL A 18 -13.13 27.64 20.32
N ALA A 19 -13.63 26.41 20.44
CA ALA A 19 -12.79 25.27 20.74
C ALA A 19 -11.90 25.07 19.52
N CYS A 20 -10.69 25.65 19.55
CA CYS A 20 -9.60 25.17 18.72
C CYS A 20 -9.34 23.74 19.15
N SER A 21 -10.00 22.77 18.51
CA SER A 21 -9.47 21.42 18.47
C SER A 21 -8.15 21.54 17.73
N GLU A 22 -7.05 21.65 18.47
CA GLU A 22 -5.76 21.22 17.95
C GLU A 22 -5.99 19.78 17.51
N ALA A 23 -6.14 19.58 16.20
CA ALA A 23 -6.21 18.26 15.62
C ALA A 23 -4.83 17.66 15.86
N ASN A 24 -4.67 17.03 17.02
CA ASN A 24 -3.62 16.06 17.25
C ASN A 24 -3.99 14.87 16.35
N GLU A 25 -3.70 15.02 15.07
CA GLU A 25 -3.89 13.97 14.08
C GLU A 25 -2.85 12.89 14.44
N GLU A 26 -3.33 11.83 15.09
CA GLU A 26 -2.50 10.70 15.44
C GLU A 26 -2.06 9.97 14.16
N PRO A 27 -0.85 9.38 14.15
CA PRO A 27 -0.43 8.55 13.03
C PRO A 27 -1.44 7.45 12.72
N GLU A 28 -1.74 7.25 11.43
CA GLU A 28 -2.69 6.26 10.97
C GLU A 28 -1.97 4.96 10.60
N HIS A 29 -2.50 3.81 11.00
CA HIS A 29 -1.96 2.52 10.59
C HIS A 29 -2.68 2.02 9.33
N ILE A 30 -1.97 2.03 8.21
CA ILE A 30 -2.49 1.63 6.91
C ILE A 30 -2.14 0.16 6.68
N THR A 31 -3.10 -0.62 6.21
CA THR A 31 -2.96 -2.06 5.93
C THR A 31 -3.55 -2.42 4.59
N PHE A 32 -2.92 -3.38 3.90
CA PHE A 32 -3.37 -3.92 2.63
C PHE A 32 -3.36 -5.45 2.71
N GLU A 33 -4.40 -6.08 2.17
CA GLU A 33 -4.57 -7.52 2.17
C GLU A 33 -4.90 -8.00 0.75
N ASN A 34 -4.01 -8.81 0.17
CA ASN A 34 -4.12 -9.33 -1.18
C ASN A 34 -4.30 -8.24 -2.26
N GLU A 35 -3.62 -7.11 -2.09
CA GLU A 35 -3.60 -6.01 -3.05
C GLU A 35 -2.21 -5.85 -3.66
N GLY A 36 -2.15 -5.32 -4.87
CA GLY A 36 -0.91 -4.93 -5.53
C GLY A 36 -0.64 -5.63 -6.86
N THR A 37 0.47 -5.24 -7.49
CA THR A 37 0.96 -5.87 -8.72
C THR A 37 1.72 -7.13 -8.38
N VAL A 38 1.33 -8.25 -8.98
CA VAL A 38 2.00 -9.55 -8.82
C VAL A 38 2.97 -9.74 -9.98
N CYS A 39 4.24 -10.04 -9.67
CA CYS A 39 5.25 -10.35 -10.68
C CYS A 39 5.84 -11.74 -10.45
N LEU A 40 5.93 -12.52 -11.52
CA LEU A 40 6.64 -13.79 -11.58
C LEU A 40 8.05 -13.57 -12.10
N HIS A 41 9.05 -13.97 -11.31
CA HIS A 41 10.46 -13.90 -11.65
C HIS A 41 10.97 -15.32 -11.97
N LEU A 42 11.40 -15.54 -13.21
CA LEU A 42 11.86 -16.85 -13.73
C LEU A 42 13.36 -16.89 -14.02
N ALA A 43 14.01 -15.73 -14.09
CA ALA A 43 15.45 -15.61 -14.22
C ALA A 43 15.93 -14.37 -13.47
N ASP A 44 17.23 -14.34 -13.13
CA ASP A 44 17.86 -13.14 -12.60
C ASP A 44 17.73 -12.01 -13.63
N ASP A 45 17.27 -10.85 -13.16
CA ASP A 45 17.32 -9.64 -13.96
C ASP A 45 18.70 -9.00 -13.77
N PRO A 46 19.51 -8.81 -14.83
CA PRO A 46 20.83 -8.20 -14.72
C PRO A 46 20.80 -6.74 -14.23
N GLN A 47 19.62 -6.12 -14.13
CA GLN A 47 19.40 -4.80 -13.53
C GLN A 47 18.86 -4.88 -12.08
N ASP A 48 18.45 -6.06 -11.61
CA ASP A 48 18.01 -6.32 -10.24
C ASP A 48 19.13 -7.03 -9.48
N TYR A 49 19.82 -6.28 -8.61
CA TYR A 49 20.88 -6.81 -7.76
C TYR A 49 20.36 -7.44 -6.46
N SER A 50 19.06 -7.70 -6.34
CA SER A 50 18.51 -8.40 -5.20
C SER A 50 18.99 -9.86 -5.19
N GLU A 51 19.32 -10.37 -4.00
CA GLU A 51 19.66 -11.79 -3.80
C GLU A 51 18.37 -12.66 -3.77
N ARG A 52 17.45 -12.42 -4.72
CA ARG A 52 16.17 -13.11 -4.78
C ARG A 52 16.36 -14.56 -5.21
N GLN A 53 15.68 -15.50 -4.55
CA GLN A 53 15.62 -16.87 -5.03
C GLN A 53 14.70 -16.96 -6.24
N ILE A 54 15.16 -17.63 -7.29
CA ILE A 54 14.41 -17.82 -8.54
C ILE A 54 14.05 -19.32 -8.69
N PRO A 55 12.81 -19.67 -9.08
CA PRO A 55 11.70 -18.75 -9.34
C PRO A 55 11.08 -18.18 -8.05
N SER A 56 10.46 -17.01 -8.18
CA SER A 56 9.76 -16.35 -7.09
C SER A 56 8.59 -15.51 -7.60
N LEU A 57 7.66 -15.24 -6.69
CA LEU A 57 6.62 -14.23 -6.89
C LEU A 57 6.94 -13.02 -6.02
N SER A 58 6.69 -11.84 -6.53
CA SER A 58 6.67 -10.61 -5.74
C SER A 58 5.32 -9.93 -5.84
N VAL A 59 4.93 -9.23 -4.78
CA VAL A 59 3.75 -8.38 -4.73
C VAL A 59 4.21 -6.97 -4.36
N THR A 60 4.06 -6.04 -5.30
CA THR A 60 4.35 -4.61 -5.09
C THR A 60 3.05 -3.89 -4.82
N LEU A 61 2.95 -3.23 -3.67
CA LEU A 61 1.76 -2.47 -3.31
C LEU A 61 1.62 -1.18 -4.14
N PRO A 62 0.38 -0.73 -4.42
CA PRO A 62 0.10 0.49 -5.17
C PRO A 62 0.21 1.73 -4.27
N VAL A 63 1.32 1.86 -3.54
CA VAL A 63 1.56 2.95 -2.59
C VAL A 63 2.95 3.54 -2.76
N CYS A 64 3.01 4.86 -2.64
CA CYS A 64 4.22 5.66 -2.73
C CYS A 64 4.66 6.02 -1.30
N LEU A 65 5.60 5.26 -0.72
CA LEU A 65 6.06 5.51 0.64
C LEU A 65 7.04 6.67 0.69
N SER A 66 6.77 7.64 1.56
CA SER A 66 7.69 8.74 1.85
C SER A 66 8.59 8.35 3.02
N SER A 67 9.91 8.41 2.91
CA SER A 67 10.79 8.08 4.05
C SER A 67 10.58 9.00 5.25
N SER A 68 10.11 10.24 5.03
CA SER A 68 9.82 11.16 6.13
C SER A 68 8.51 10.86 6.84
N CYS A 69 7.52 10.26 6.18
CA CYS A 69 6.16 10.08 6.73
C CYS A 69 5.69 8.63 6.87
N SER A 70 6.30 7.68 6.17
CA SER A 70 5.96 6.26 6.22
C SER A 70 6.93 5.56 7.16
N LYS A 71 6.43 5.08 8.31
CA LYS A 71 7.23 4.44 9.36
C LYS A 71 6.88 2.97 9.48
N ALA A 72 7.89 2.21 9.93
CA ALA A 72 7.79 0.77 10.18
C ALA A 72 7.08 -0.01 9.05
N PRO A 73 7.47 0.16 7.77
CA PRO A 73 6.88 -0.61 6.69
C PRO A 73 7.13 -2.10 6.88
N GLN A 74 6.09 -2.91 6.67
CA GLN A 74 6.13 -4.36 6.75
C GLN A 74 5.41 -4.94 5.54
N ALA A 75 5.94 -6.02 4.99
CA ALA A 75 5.31 -6.73 3.89
C ALA A 75 5.57 -8.24 4.03
N SER A 76 4.57 -9.05 3.72
CA SER A 76 4.62 -10.50 3.75
C SER A 76 3.95 -11.09 2.52
N CYS A 77 4.51 -12.19 2.02
CA CYS A 77 3.92 -12.99 0.96
C CYS A 77 4.04 -14.47 1.31
N GLN A 78 3.00 -15.24 1.01
CA GLN A 78 3.02 -16.69 1.02
C GLN A 78 2.41 -17.21 -0.28
N ALA A 79 3.01 -18.25 -0.84
CA ALA A 79 2.53 -18.88 -2.06
C ALA A 79 2.52 -20.41 -1.90
N SER A 80 1.50 -21.05 -2.45
CA SER A 80 1.43 -22.52 -2.61
C SER A 80 1.16 -22.88 -4.06
N VAL A 81 1.76 -23.98 -4.52
CA VAL A 81 1.62 -24.46 -5.89
C VAL A 81 0.97 -25.85 -5.87
N GLU A 82 -0.17 -25.98 -6.54
CA GLU A 82 -0.94 -27.21 -6.66
C GLU A 82 -1.25 -27.47 -8.14
N GLY A 83 -0.44 -28.31 -8.78
CA GLY A 83 -0.52 -28.52 -10.23
C GLY A 83 -0.22 -27.22 -10.98
N THR A 84 -1.19 -26.74 -11.76
CA THR A 84 -1.11 -25.47 -12.50
C THR A 84 -1.79 -24.30 -11.79
N THR A 85 -2.16 -24.47 -10.51
CA THR A 85 -2.75 -23.39 -9.70
C THR A 85 -1.76 -22.91 -8.67
N ILE A 86 -1.54 -21.60 -8.61
CA ILE A 86 -0.75 -20.94 -7.58
C ILE A 86 -1.70 -20.12 -6.71
N THR A 87 -1.75 -20.41 -5.42
CA THR A 87 -2.49 -19.58 -4.46
C THR A 87 -1.52 -18.65 -3.77
N LEU A 88 -1.77 -17.35 -3.86
CA LEU A 88 -0.93 -16.28 -3.38
C LEU A 88 -1.70 -15.47 -2.33
N THR A 89 -1.09 -15.28 -1.17
CA THR A 89 -1.59 -14.37 -0.14
C THR A 89 -0.53 -13.35 0.21
N SER A 90 -0.92 -12.08 0.31
CA SER A 90 -0.01 -11.01 0.69
C SER A 90 -0.64 -10.08 1.71
N SER A 91 0.19 -9.55 2.60
CA SER A 91 -0.21 -8.52 3.56
C SER A 91 0.88 -7.47 3.63
N ALA A 92 0.53 -6.20 3.75
CA ALA A 92 1.51 -5.17 4.06
C ALA A 92 0.90 -4.07 4.93
N SER A 93 1.76 -3.38 5.67
CA SER A 93 1.35 -2.26 6.51
C SER A 93 2.45 -1.23 6.67
N TYR A 94 2.04 -0.02 7.04
CA TYR A 94 2.94 1.03 7.50
C TYR A 94 2.18 1.99 8.41
N LEU A 95 2.94 2.79 9.16
CA LEU A 95 2.41 3.89 9.95
C LEU A 95 2.56 5.19 9.14
N ASP A 96 1.45 5.83 8.80
CA ASP A 96 1.40 7.12 8.13
C ASP A 96 1.41 8.26 9.15
N THR A 97 2.45 9.10 9.10
CA THR A 97 2.59 10.29 9.93
C THR A 97 2.35 11.59 9.15
N SER A 98 1.90 11.52 7.90
CA SER A 98 1.59 12.70 7.08
C SER A 98 0.39 13.47 7.63
N THR A 99 -0.58 12.75 8.19
CA THR A 99 -1.76 13.31 8.86
C THR A 99 -1.38 14.13 10.09
N ALA A 100 -0.28 13.81 10.79
CA ALA A 100 0.18 14.52 12.00
C ALA A 100 0.81 15.91 11.73
N GLY A 101 0.47 16.57 10.61
CA GLY A 101 0.93 17.92 10.25
C GLY A 101 2.36 18.00 9.71
N GLY A 102 2.97 16.87 9.34
CA GLY A 102 4.33 16.81 8.77
C GLY A 102 4.34 16.98 7.24
N ALA A 103 5.22 17.83 6.72
CA ALA A 103 5.51 17.83 5.28
C ALA A 103 6.30 16.56 4.91
N CYS A 104 5.84 15.85 3.88
CA CYS A 104 6.48 14.62 3.42
C CYS A 104 7.47 14.88 2.29
N THR A 105 8.51 14.06 2.19
CA THR A 105 9.41 14.01 1.03
C THR A 105 8.80 13.15 -0.08
N ASP A 106 9.06 13.52 -1.34
CA ASP A 106 8.55 12.81 -2.53
C ASP A 106 9.55 11.74 -3.02
N ASP A 107 9.95 10.84 -2.14
CA ASP A 107 10.96 9.80 -2.43
C ASP A 107 10.37 8.45 -2.87
N CYS A 108 9.04 8.32 -2.85
CA CYS A 108 8.25 7.26 -3.47
C CYS A 108 8.82 5.84 -3.38
N GLY A 109 9.19 5.44 -2.17
CA GLY A 109 9.64 4.09 -1.87
C GLY A 109 8.54 3.07 -2.15
N GLN A 110 8.92 1.98 -2.82
CA GLN A 110 8.00 0.86 -3.05
C GLN A 110 7.99 -0.08 -1.84
N LEU A 111 6.80 -0.55 -1.48
CA LEU A 111 6.64 -1.63 -0.51
C LEU A 111 6.36 -2.93 -1.26
N GLN A 112 7.29 -3.88 -1.16
CA GLN A 112 7.23 -5.15 -1.86
C GLN A 112 7.40 -6.32 -0.90
N ALA A 113 6.60 -7.36 -1.07
CA ALA A 113 6.83 -8.68 -0.49
C ALA A 113 7.30 -9.66 -1.57
N THR A 114 8.19 -10.59 -1.21
CA THR A 114 8.61 -11.68 -2.10
C THR A 114 8.34 -13.03 -1.42
N CYS A 115 7.86 -13.98 -2.19
CA CYS A 115 7.59 -15.36 -1.78
C CYS A 115 8.37 -16.32 -2.69
N ALA A 116 9.07 -17.25 -2.07
CA ALA A 116 9.70 -18.34 -2.78
C ALA A 116 8.63 -19.34 -3.25
N ILE A 117 8.82 -19.87 -4.46
CA ILE A 117 8.01 -20.95 -5.01
C ILE A 117 8.94 -22.06 -5.51
N PRO A 118 8.47 -23.31 -5.59
CA PRO A 118 9.24 -24.36 -6.24
C PRO A 118 9.48 -24.03 -7.73
N ALA A 119 10.44 -24.72 -8.34
CA ALA A 119 10.62 -24.70 -9.79
C ALA A 119 9.30 -25.06 -10.50
N LEU A 120 8.95 -24.26 -11.52
CA LEU A 120 7.74 -24.45 -12.32
C LEU A 120 8.10 -25.08 -13.67
N GLU A 121 7.34 -26.09 -14.09
CA GLU A 121 7.42 -26.60 -15.46
C GLU A 121 6.85 -25.56 -16.44
N PRO A 122 7.36 -25.46 -17.67
CA PRO A 122 6.79 -24.58 -18.69
C PRO A 122 5.31 -24.88 -18.94
N GLY A 123 4.47 -23.85 -18.98
CA GLY A 123 3.02 -23.99 -19.10
C GLY A 123 2.25 -22.75 -18.65
N GLU A 124 0.93 -22.83 -18.73
CA GLU A 124 0.03 -21.78 -18.22
C GLU A 124 -0.34 -22.11 -16.77
N TYR A 125 -0.21 -21.12 -15.88
CA TYR A 125 -0.59 -21.22 -14.49
C TYR A 125 -1.70 -20.23 -14.16
N THR A 126 -2.70 -20.68 -13.41
CA THR A 126 -3.70 -19.80 -12.79
C THR A 126 -3.16 -19.32 -11.45
N ILE A 127 -3.08 -18.01 -11.25
CA ILE A 127 -2.75 -17.40 -9.98
C ILE A 127 -4.04 -16.90 -9.34
N ASN A 128 -4.26 -17.27 -8.08
CA ASN A 128 -5.31 -16.74 -7.23
C ASN A 128 -4.69 -15.83 -6.18
N HIS A 129 -5.02 -14.54 -6.20
CA HIS A 129 -4.52 -13.52 -5.28
C HIS A 129 -5.71 -12.75 -4.70
N GLY A 130 -6.09 -13.07 -3.46
CA GLY A 130 -7.33 -12.57 -2.88
C GLY A 130 -8.56 -13.00 -3.68
N ASP A 131 -9.36 -12.02 -4.12
CA ASP A 131 -10.54 -12.25 -4.97
C ASP A 131 -10.21 -12.20 -6.48
N GLU A 132 -8.96 -11.88 -6.83
CA GLU A 132 -8.51 -11.84 -8.22
C GLU A 132 -7.93 -13.18 -8.65
N SER A 133 -8.20 -13.54 -9.91
CA SER A 133 -7.61 -14.71 -10.55
C SER A 133 -7.20 -14.37 -11.97
N PHE A 134 -5.96 -14.70 -12.32
CA PHE A 134 -5.38 -14.41 -13.62
C PHE A 134 -4.39 -15.49 -14.05
N THR A 135 -4.10 -15.54 -15.34
CA THR A 135 -3.17 -16.52 -15.91
C THR A 135 -1.79 -15.92 -16.13
N LEU A 136 -0.74 -16.63 -15.73
CA LEU A 136 0.64 -16.34 -16.11
C LEU A 136 1.21 -17.48 -16.96
N GLN A 137 1.91 -17.11 -18.02
CA GLN A 137 2.66 -18.06 -18.83
C GLN A 137 4.05 -18.24 -18.23
N VAL A 138 4.41 -19.49 -17.92
CA VAL A 138 5.78 -19.90 -17.60
C VAL A 138 6.43 -20.38 -18.88
N ASP A 139 7.45 -19.66 -19.32
CA ASP A 139 8.27 -20.04 -20.48
C ASP A 139 9.74 -19.85 -20.13
N ALA A 140 10.52 -20.92 -20.25
CA ALA A 140 11.96 -20.91 -19.99
C ALA A 140 12.75 -20.01 -20.96
N ALA A 141 12.15 -19.61 -22.08
CA ALA A 141 12.73 -18.68 -23.05
C ALA A 141 12.26 -17.23 -22.87
N GLN A 142 11.31 -16.95 -21.97
CA GLN A 142 10.80 -15.59 -21.74
C GLN A 142 11.77 -14.74 -20.91
N THR A 143 11.57 -13.42 -21.01
CA THR A 143 12.23 -12.39 -20.20
C THR A 143 12.11 -12.67 -18.70
N PRO A 144 13.01 -12.14 -17.86
CA PRO A 144 13.16 -12.57 -16.47
C PRO A 144 11.90 -12.38 -15.62
N THR A 145 11.06 -11.39 -15.95
CA THR A 145 9.89 -11.02 -15.14
C THR A 145 8.63 -10.81 -15.98
N VAL A 146 7.49 -11.34 -15.51
CA VAL A 146 6.14 -11.08 -16.04
C VAL A 146 5.25 -10.57 -14.91
N CYS A 147 4.54 -9.45 -15.11
CA CYS A 147 3.71 -8.83 -14.09
C CYS A 147 2.24 -8.74 -14.48
N HIS A 148 1.36 -8.82 -13.48
CA HIS A 148 -0.09 -8.62 -13.58
C HIS A 148 -0.56 -7.62 -12.52
N GLY A 149 -1.49 -6.73 -12.90
CA GLY A 149 -2.03 -5.68 -12.03
C GLY A 149 -1.70 -4.27 -12.52
N GLU A 150 -2.34 -3.27 -11.93
CA GLU A 150 -2.11 -1.86 -12.25
C GLU A 150 -0.90 -1.33 -11.48
N GLN A 151 0.15 -0.93 -12.21
CA GLN A 151 1.25 -0.18 -11.62
C GLN A 151 0.79 1.26 -11.38
N ARG A 152 0.29 1.53 -10.17
CA ARG A 152 -0.03 2.89 -9.74
C ARG A 152 1.21 3.50 -9.09
N PHE A 153 1.72 4.57 -9.71
CA PHE A 153 2.76 5.44 -9.17
C PHE A 153 2.15 6.80 -8.88
#